data_AF-A0A9D5CV45-F1
#
_entry.id   AF-A0A9D5CV45-F1
#
_cell.length_a   1.000
_cell.length_b   1.000
_cell.length_c   1.000
_cell.angle_alpha   90.00
_cell.angle_beta   90.00
_cell.angle_gamma   90.00
#
_symmetry.space_group_name_H-M   'P 1'
#
loop_
_entity.id
_entity.type
_entity.pdbx_description
1 polymer ?
#
loop_
_entity_poly.entity_id
_entity_poly.type
_entity_poly.pdbx_seq_one_letter_code
_entity_poly.pdbx_strand_id
1 'polypeptide(L)'
;MAASGAAKSFMQSLKRFFKKPWEITGPCSDPEYREAIPMALEYRRFCPATVPAKAIIPSSDPETVFDIKYYTRDRRRDRPPVRRTVLRKADVEKMMAEKTWLSEIGHGAPWSEFNSKINVQEPLDCFKEAQ
;
A
#
# COMPACT_ATOMS: atom_id res chain seq x y z
N MET A 1 -5.65 -65.84 22.38
CA MET A 1 -6.07 -64.74 21.48
C MET A 1 -6.53 -63.53 22.30
N ALA A 2 -5.62 -62.68 22.81
CA ALA A 2 -5.95 -61.36 23.41
C ALA A 2 -4.67 -60.60 23.84
N ALA A 3 -3.80 -60.21 22.92
CA ALA A 3 -2.62 -59.37 23.22
C ALA A 3 -2.61 -58.04 22.44
N SER A 4 -3.60 -57.81 21.57
CA SER A 4 -3.61 -56.71 20.62
C SER A 4 -4.18 -55.39 21.16
N GLY A 5 -4.91 -55.39 22.27
CA GLY A 5 -5.50 -54.18 22.88
C GLY A 5 -4.56 -53.45 23.85
N ALA A 6 -3.92 -54.20 24.76
CA ALA A 6 -3.04 -53.64 25.80
C ALA A 6 -1.77 -53.01 25.21
N ALA A 7 -1.14 -53.65 24.22
CA ALA A 7 0.05 -53.14 23.55
C ALA A 7 -0.22 -51.84 22.75
N LYS A 8 -1.41 -51.70 22.16
CA LYS A 8 -1.81 -50.45 21.47
C LYS A 8 -1.94 -49.29 22.44
N SER A 9 -2.44 -49.52 23.65
CA SER A 9 -2.57 -48.47 24.68
C SER A 9 -1.21 -47.94 25.17
N PHE A 10 -0.21 -48.81 25.32
CA PHE A 10 1.15 -48.42 25.69
C PHE A 10 1.86 -47.65 24.58
N MET A 11 1.72 -48.08 23.32
CA MET A 11 2.26 -47.32 22.17
C MET A 11 1.56 -45.97 22.00
N GLN A 12 0.25 -45.88 22.29
CA GLN A 12 -0.48 -44.62 22.27
C GLN A 12 0.04 -43.65 23.34
N SER A 13 0.39 -44.15 24.53
CA SER A 13 1.00 -43.37 25.60
C SER A 13 2.42 -42.90 25.27
N LEU A 14 3.24 -43.74 24.63
CA LEU A 14 4.59 -43.37 24.20
C LEU A 14 4.59 -42.28 23.13
N LYS A 15 3.64 -42.32 22.18
CA LYS A 15 3.45 -41.29 21.15
C LYS A 15 3.14 -39.91 21.71
N ARG A 16 2.65 -39.79 22.96
CA ARG A 16 2.41 -38.50 23.62
C ARG A 16 3.69 -37.82 24.12
N PHE A 17 4.77 -38.58 24.30
CA PHE A 17 6.07 -38.07 24.74
C PHE A 17 6.96 -37.63 23.57
N PHE A 18 6.69 -38.09 22.35
CA PHE A 18 7.36 -37.62 21.15
C PHE A 18 6.63 -36.39 20.60
N LYS A 19 7.26 -35.22 20.75
CA LYS A 19 6.82 -33.99 20.08
C LYS A 19 6.71 -34.22 18.57
N LYS A 20 5.84 -33.49 17.90
CA LYS A 20 5.79 -33.57 16.44
C LYS A 20 7.15 -33.08 15.90
N PRO A 21 7.68 -33.66 14.82
CA PRO A 21 9.06 -33.37 14.40
C PRO A 21 9.30 -31.88 14.09
N TRP A 22 8.27 -31.14 13.69
CA TRP A 22 8.29 -29.69 13.44
C TRP A 22 8.14 -28.81 14.69
N GLU A 23 7.99 -29.40 15.87
CA GLU A 23 7.96 -28.71 17.18
C GLU A 23 9.35 -28.77 17.87
N ILE A 24 10.34 -29.38 17.23
CA ILE A 24 11.71 -29.53 17.76
C ILE A 24 12.58 -28.35 17.33
N THR A 25 12.43 -27.90 16.08
CA THR A 25 13.21 -26.79 15.52
C THR A 25 12.35 -25.91 14.62
N GLY A 26 12.64 -24.61 14.59
CA GLY A 26 11.97 -23.62 13.76
C GLY A 26 10.93 -22.79 14.52
N PRO A 27 10.21 -21.88 13.84
CA PRO A 27 9.30 -20.93 14.49
C PRO A 27 8.24 -21.60 15.35
N CYS A 28 7.74 -22.77 14.95
CA CYS A 28 6.74 -23.55 15.71
C CYS A 28 7.29 -24.17 17.02
N SER A 29 8.58 -24.05 17.30
CA SER A 29 9.23 -24.51 18.54
C SER A 29 9.46 -23.39 19.56
N ASP A 30 9.27 -22.12 19.16
CA ASP A 30 9.42 -20.97 20.04
C ASP A 30 8.20 -20.79 20.96
N PRO A 31 8.40 -20.43 22.25
CA PRO A 31 7.30 -20.24 23.19
C PRO A 31 6.39 -19.04 22.86
N GLU A 32 6.88 -18.11 22.03
CA GLU A 32 6.12 -16.95 21.58
C GLU A 32 5.27 -17.23 20.34
N TYR A 33 5.50 -18.36 19.66
CA TYR A 33 4.78 -18.73 18.47
C TYR A 33 3.31 -18.99 18.80
N ARG A 34 2.43 -18.30 18.07
CA ARG A 34 0.98 -18.48 18.17
C ARG A 34 0.43 -18.96 16.84
N GLU A 35 -0.51 -19.90 16.91
CA GLU A 35 -1.22 -20.37 15.73
C GLU A 35 -2.08 -19.25 15.15
N ALA A 36 -2.14 -19.16 13.82
CA ALA A 36 -2.86 -18.12 13.11
C ALA A 36 -4.39 -18.29 13.13
N ILE A 37 -4.92 -19.33 13.78
CA ILE A 37 -6.34 -19.64 13.81
C ILE A 37 -6.94 -18.95 15.05
N PRO A 38 -7.62 -17.80 14.89
CA PRO A 38 -8.24 -17.14 16.04
C PRO A 38 -9.43 -17.96 16.55
N MET A 39 -9.75 -17.80 17.83
CA MET A 39 -10.95 -18.43 18.37
C MET A 39 -12.21 -17.80 17.77
N ALA A 40 -13.28 -18.59 17.66
CA ALA A 40 -14.56 -18.15 17.10
C ALA A 40 -15.20 -16.98 17.88
N LEU A 41 -14.89 -16.84 19.18
CA LEU A 41 -15.38 -15.73 20.00
C LEU A 41 -14.56 -14.44 19.84
N GLU A 42 -13.31 -14.56 19.40
CA GLU A 42 -12.38 -13.44 19.24
C GLU A 42 -12.53 -12.80 17.86
N TYR A 43 -12.62 -13.64 16.82
CA TYR A 43 -12.78 -13.17 15.46
C TYR A 43 -14.25 -12.88 15.14
N ARG A 44 -14.54 -11.66 14.67
CA ARG A 44 -15.88 -11.27 14.20
C ARG A 44 -16.97 -11.51 15.24
N ARG A 45 -16.68 -11.15 16.50
CA ARG A 45 -17.62 -11.19 17.64
C ARG A 45 -18.97 -10.55 17.31
N PHE A 46 -18.95 -9.48 16.52
CA PHE A 46 -20.14 -8.86 15.96
C PHE A 46 -20.27 -9.23 14.48
N CYS A 47 -21.49 -9.57 14.05
CA CYS A 47 -21.82 -9.68 12.63
C CYS A 47 -21.54 -8.32 11.95
N PRO A 48 -21.05 -8.26 10.71
CA PRO A 48 -20.82 -6.99 10.00
C PRO A 48 -22.10 -6.16 9.83
N ALA A 49 -23.27 -6.80 9.82
CA ALA A 49 -24.56 -6.11 9.79
C ALA A 49 -25.00 -5.58 11.17
N THR A 50 -24.37 -6.03 12.26
CA THR A 50 -24.70 -5.69 13.65
C THR A 50 -23.50 -4.97 14.28
N VAL A 51 -23.20 -3.78 13.76
CA VAL A 51 -22.10 -2.98 14.29
C VAL A 51 -22.43 -2.42 15.68
N PRO A 52 -21.49 -2.42 16.63
CA PRO A 52 -21.73 -1.91 17.99
C PRO A 52 -21.87 -0.38 18.03
N ALA A 53 -21.37 0.32 17.02
CA ALA A 53 -21.40 1.77 16.93
C ALA A 53 -21.92 2.22 15.56
N LYS A 54 -22.61 3.35 15.55
CA LYS A 54 -23.05 4.01 14.32
C LYS A 54 -21.85 4.74 13.70
N ALA A 55 -21.42 4.29 12.53
CA ALA A 55 -20.38 4.99 11.76
C ALA A 55 -20.94 6.29 11.17
N ILE A 56 -20.20 7.40 11.31
CA ILE A 56 -20.45 8.66 10.62
C ILE A 56 -19.33 8.83 9.61
N ILE A 57 -19.65 8.61 8.33
CA ILE A 57 -18.67 8.70 7.24
C ILE A 57 -18.75 10.11 6.66
N PRO A 58 -17.70 10.95 6.78
CA PRO A 58 -17.71 12.29 6.19
C PRO A 58 -17.72 12.18 4.67
N SER A 59 -18.62 12.90 4.01
CA SER A 59 -18.76 12.91 2.55
C SER A 59 -18.04 14.09 1.88
N SER A 60 -17.80 15.17 2.62
CA SER A 60 -17.29 16.42 2.08
C SER A 60 -16.50 17.15 3.16
N ASP A 61 -15.51 17.94 2.74
CA ASP A 61 -14.71 18.74 3.65
C ASP A 61 -15.56 19.90 4.20
N PRO A 62 -15.40 20.28 5.49
CA PRO A 62 -16.26 21.26 6.15
C PRO A 62 -16.26 22.62 5.47
N GLU A 63 -15.14 23.02 4.85
CA GLU A 63 -15.00 24.27 4.09
C GLU A 63 -15.95 24.33 2.89
N THR A 64 -16.22 23.17 2.26
CA THR A 64 -17.03 23.06 1.04
C THR A 64 -18.51 22.81 1.31
N VAL A 65 -18.90 22.58 2.57
CA VAL A 65 -20.29 22.34 2.96
C VAL A 65 -21.11 23.61 2.81
N PHE A 66 -20.56 24.76 3.24
CA PHE A 66 -21.23 26.05 3.17
C PHE A 66 -20.78 26.88 1.97
N ASP A 67 -19.49 26.86 1.59
CA ASP A 67 -19.03 27.49 0.35
C ASP A 67 -19.15 26.51 -0.83
N ILE A 68 -20.35 26.46 -1.42
CA ILE A 68 -20.71 25.47 -2.44
C ILE A 68 -20.27 25.85 -3.87
N LYS A 69 -19.41 26.85 -4.05
CA LYS A 69 -18.95 27.28 -5.37
C LYS A 69 -18.26 26.13 -6.09
N TYR A 70 -18.88 25.67 -7.18
CA TYR A 70 -18.38 24.50 -7.89
C TYR A 70 -17.22 24.83 -8.85
N TYR A 71 -17.24 25.98 -9.51
CA TYR A 71 -16.29 26.30 -10.59
C TYR A 71 -14.84 26.42 -10.12
N THR A 72 -14.60 26.81 -8.86
CA THR A 72 -13.26 26.85 -8.25
C THR A 72 -12.72 25.46 -7.91
N ARG A 73 -13.61 24.50 -7.67
CA ARG A 73 -13.28 23.12 -7.30
C ARG A 73 -13.24 22.15 -8.49
N ASP A 74 -13.81 22.54 -9.63
CA ASP A 74 -13.93 21.69 -10.82
C ASP A 74 -12.58 21.43 -11.50
N ARG A 75 -11.85 20.43 -10.99
CA ARG A 75 -10.59 19.95 -11.58
C ARG A 75 -10.75 19.27 -12.94
N ARG A 76 -11.97 18.89 -13.34
CA ARG A 76 -12.19 18.19 -14.61
C ARG A 76 -12.16 19.15 -15.78
N ARG A 77 -12.72 20.36 -15.60
CA ARG A 77 -12.78 21.39 -16.63
C ARG A 77 -11.66 22.42 -16.50
N ASP A 78 -11.07 22.56 -15.31
CA ASP A 78 -9.87 23.37 -15.04
C ASP A 78 -8.60 22.71 -15.60
N ARG A 79 -8.61 22.44 -16.90
CA ARG A 79 -7.46 21.97 -17.66
C ARG A 79 -7.15 22.98 -18.75
N PRO A 80 -5.86 23.27 -19.02
CA PRO A 80 -5.51 24.19 -20.08
C PRO A 80 -6.07 23.67 -21.41
N PRO A 81 -6.56 24.57 -22.28
CA PRO A 81 -7.11 24.17 -23.57
C PRO A 81 -6.01 23.54 -24.44
N VAL A 82 -6.39 22.57 -25.26
CA VAL A 82 -5.47 21.87 -26.16
C VAL A 82 -4.93 22.86 -27.19
N ARG A 83 -3.63 23.15 -27.12
CA ARG A 83 -2.92 23.98 -28.10
C ARG A 83 -2.39 23.09 -29.22
N ARG A 84 -2.79 23.37 -30.46
CA ARG A 84 -2.30 22.66 -31.66
C ARG A 84 -1.49 23.62 -32.51
N THR A 85 -0.25 23.27 -32.79
CA THR A 85 0.66 24.03 -33.66
C THR A 85 1.07 23.15 -34.83
N VAL A 86 0.98 23.67 -36.05
CA VAL A 86 1.44 22.97 -37.26
C VAL A 86 2.89 23.38 -37.50
N LEU A 87 3.81 22.41 -37.46
CA LEU A 87 5.22 22.63 -37.80
C LEU A 87 5.44 22.30 -39.28
N ARG A 88 6.07 23.22 -40.02
CA ARG A 88 6.51 22.98 -41.40
C ARG A 88 7.97 22.55 -41.41
N LYS A 89 8.43 22.03 -42.56
CA LYS A 89 9.82 21.61 -42.75
C LYS A 89 10.84 22.68 -42.33
N ALA A 90 10.60 23.94 -42.68
CA ALA A 90 11.47 25.06 -42.31
C ALA A 90 11.57 25.27 -40.79
N ASP A 91 10.47 25.08 -40.04
CA ASP A 91 10.47 25.21 -38.58
C ASP A 91 11.29 24.09 -37.93
N VAL A 92 11.19 22.87 -38.48
CA VAL A 92 11.94 21.71 -38.01
C VAL A 92 13.43 21.84 -38.30
N GLU A 93 13.81 22.30 -39.49
CA GLU A 93 15.21 22.54 -39.87
C GLU A 93 15.86 23.59 -38.95
N LYS A 94 15.12 24.66 -38.63
CA LYS A 94 15.55 25.67 -37.67
C LYS A 94 15.73 25.08 -36.26
N MET A 95 14.78 24.30 -35.76
CA MET A 95 14.90 23.65 -34.44
C MET A 95 16.08 22.68 -34.36
N MET A 96 16.41 21.99 -35.45
CA MET A 96 17.55 21.08 -35.51
C MET A 96 18.89 21.82 -35.59
N ALA A 97 18.95 22.93 -36.31
CA ALA A 97 20.12 23.80 -36.33
C ALA A 97 20.37 24.47 -34.96
N GLU A 98 19.30 24.82 -34.25
CA GLU A 98 19.36 25.40 -32.89
C GLU A 98 19.68 24.34 -31.81
N LYS A 99 19.37 23.06 -32.04
CA LYS A 99 19.62 21.98 -31.08
C LYS A 99 21.07 21.50 -31.14
N THR A 100 21.93 22.06 -30.29
CA THR A 100 23.39 21.82 -30.37
C THR A 100 23.86 20.53 -29.64
N TRP A 101 23.14 19.98 -28.65
CA TRP A 101 23.49 18.69 -28.01
C TRP A 101 22.38 18.16 -27.09
N LEU A 102 22.26 16.83 -26.95
CA LEU A 102 21.67 16.19 -25.77
C LEU A 102 22.77 16.12 -24.71
N SER A 103 22.80 17.05 -23.77
CA SER A 103 23.54 16.82 -22.52
C SER A 103 22.88 15.65 -21.77
N GLU A 104 23.61 15.03 -20.84
CA GLU A 104 23.20 13.84 -20.05
C GLU A 104 21.77 13.91 -19.47
N ILE A 105 21.25 15.13 -19.26
CA ILE A 105 19.89 15.44 -18.78
C ILE A 105 18.80 15.08 -19.81
N GLY A 106 19.11 15.09 -21.12
CA GLY A 106 18.17 14.91 -22.21
C GLY A 106 17.80 13.46 -22.53
N HIS A 107 18.49 12.48 -21.94
CA HIS A 107 18.27 11.05 -22.20
C HIS A 107 17.14 10.44 -21.34
N GLY A 108 16.51 11.25 -20.49
CA GLY A 108 15.59 10.76 -19.46
C GLY A 108 16.38 10.13 -18.32
N ALA A 109 16.07 10.51 -17.08
CA ALA A 109 16.76 9.94 -15.93
C ALA A 109 16.54 8.41 -15.91
N PRO A 110 17.58 7.60 -15.65
CA PRO A 110 17.42 6.17 -15.48
C PRO A 110 16.48 5.91 -14.30
N TRP A 111 15.63 4.88 -14.42
CA TRP A 111 14.59 4.55 -13.43
C TRP A 111 15.15 4.36 -12.01
N SER A 112 16.44 4.01 -11.89
CA SER A 112 17.18 3.90 -10.62
C SER A 112 17.37 5.22 -9.87
N GLU A 113 17.46 6.38 -10.55
CA GLU A 113 17.60 7.70 -9.93
C GLU A 113 16.26 8.31 -9.49
N PHE A 114 15.15 7.79 -10.00
CA PHE A 114 13.81 8.23 -9.63
C PHE A 114 13.42 7.78 -8.21
N ASN A 115 13.79 6.55 -7.82
CA ASN A 115 13.48 6.01 -6.50
C ASN A 115 14.33 6.60 -5.35
N SER A 116 15.53 7.11 -5.63
CA SER A 116 16.36 7.75 -4.60
C SER A 116 15.84 9.14 -4.20
N LYS A 117 15.09 9.82 -5.08
CA LYS A 117 14.50 11.14 -4.83
C LYS A 117 13.10 11.09 -4.21
N ILE A 118 12.37 9.98 -4.35
CA ILE A 118 11.05 9.79 -3.70
C ILE A 118 11.18 9.56 -2.20
N ASN A 119 12.33 9.08 -1.72
CA ASN A 119 12.53 8.72 -0.31
C ASN A 119 13.10 9.86 0.57
N VAL A 120 13.13 11.10 0.07
CA VAL A 120 13.35 12.28 0.91
C VAL A 120 12.04 13.06 0.95
N GLN A 121 11.17 12.68 1.87
CA GLN A 121 10.06 13.50 2.30
C GLN A 121 10.66 14.74 2.99
N GLU A 122 11.03 15.77 2.23
CA GLU A 122 11.34 17.08 2.83
C GLU A 122 10.05 17.65 3.43
N PRO A 123 10.00 17.93 4.74
CA PRO A 123 8.85 18.55 5.36
C PRO A 123 8.75 20.01 4.92
N LEU A 124 7.68 20.31 4.16
CA LEU A 124 7.03 21.61 3.96
C LEU A 124 7.65 22.83 4.68
N ASP A 125 8.63 23.49 4.05
CA ASP A 125 8.96 24.90 4.31
C ASP A 125 7.98 25.82 3.56
N CYS A 126 6.71 25.79 3.96
CA CYS A 126 5.66 26.69 3.45
C CYS A 126 4.90 27.42 4.57
N PHE A 127 5.53 27.63 5.73
CA PHE A 127 4.87 28.30 6.87
C PHE A 127 5.58 29.54 7.43
N LYS A 128 6.38 30.26 6.62
CA LYS A 128 6.94 31.56 7.06
C LYS A 128 7.00 32.57 5.93
N GLU A 129 5.84 33.06 5.49
CA GLU A 129 5.72 34.37 4.83
C GLU A 129 4.25 34.84 4.90
N ALA A 130 3.80 35.16 6.11
CA ALA A 130 2.59 35.94 6.37
C ALA A 130 2.69 36.59 7.76
N GLN A 131 3.48 37.66 7.85
CA GLN A 131 3.31 38.76 8.81
C GLN A 131 3.56 40.07 8.08
#